data_AF-A0A9D5YNV4-F1
#
_entry.id   AF-A0A9D5YNV4-F1
#
_cell.length_a   1.000
_cell.length_b   1.000
_cell.length_c   1.000
_cell.angle_alpha   90.00
_cell.angle_beta   90.00
_cell.angle_gamma   90.00
#
_symmetry.space_group_name_H-M   'P 1'
#
loop_
_entity.id
_entity.type
_entity.pdbx_description
1 polymer ?
#
loop_
_entity_poly.entity_id
_entity_poly.type
_entity_poly.pdbx_seq_one_letter_code
_entity_poly.pdbx_strand_id
1 'polypeptide(L)'
;MTDPNLDALFAPLEPDHGADTEMVLDRMAPHNFEAEAALLGAILNNNAAYERVSDILRPEHFADGRHGRIFEACGKLIERGQLANPVTLKAYFKQDEHLAEIGGAQYLAELSNNLVSVINASDYGKLVYDLYLRRELIELGEEVVNEAYQYELDTDATNQIE
;
A
#
# COMPACT_ATOMS: atom_id res chain seq x y z
N MET A 1 59.26 -12.76 27.95
CA MET A 1 58.70 -13.88 27.17
C MET A 1 57.20 -13.78 27.32
N THR A 2 56.58 -12.98 26.45
CA THR A 2 55.14 -12.77 26.41
C THR A 2 54.61 -13.75 25.38
N ASP A 3 53.66 -14.58 25.80
CA ASP A 3 53.10 -15.65 24.98
C ASP A 3 52.37 -15.03 23.76
N PRO A 4 52.79 -15.30 22.52
CA PRO A 4 52.24 -14.67 21.31
C PRO A 4 50.80 -15.08 20.98
N ASN A 5 50.17 -15.94 21.80
CA ASN A 5 48.84 -16.48 21.56
C ASN A 5 47.71 -15.78 22.35
N LEU A 6 48.02 -14.77 23.16
CA LEU A 6 47.01 -14.02 23.93
C LEU A 6 46.52 -12.74 23.25
N ASP A 7 47.32 -12.14 22.37
CA ASP A 7 46.98 -10.89 21.66
C ASP A 7 45.91 -11.08 20.58
N ALA A 8 45.65 -12.32 20.15
CA ALA A 8 44.63 -12.64 19.15
C ALA A 8 43.21 -12.73 19.73
N LEU A 9 43.05 -12.85 21.06
CA LEU A 9 41.74 -12.98 21.72
C LEU A 9 41.07 -11.63 22.02
N PHE A 10 41.80 -10.51 21.84
CA PHE A 10 41.33 -9.14 22.09
C PHE A 10 41.52 -8.22 20.88
N ALA A 11 41.68 -8.77 19.68
CA ALA A 11 41.58 -7.96 18.47
C ALA A 11 40.15 -7.35 18.42
N PRO A 12 39.99 -6.04 18.20
CA PRO A 12 38.68 -5.47 17.94
C PRO A 12 38.04 -6.26 16.80
N LEU A 13 36.79 -6.69 16.98
CA LEU A 13 36.01 -7.19 15.86
C LEU A 13 35.98 -6.04 14.84
N GLU A 14 36.78 -6.16 13.78
CA GLU A 14 36.73 -5.20 12.69
C GLU A 14 35.29 -5.22 12.19
N PRO A 15 34.62 -4.07 12.15
CA PRO A 15 33.23 -4.08 11.76
C PRO A 15 33.23 -4.33 10.26
N ASP A 16 32.77 -5.52 9.88
CA ASP A 16 32.60 -5.97 8.50
C ASP A 16 31.60 -5.05 7.78
N HIS A 17 32.10 -3.90 7.30
CA HIS A 17 31.37 -2.93 6.49
C HIS A 17 31.73 -3.11 5.01
N GLY A 18 31.81 -4.36 4.56
CA GLY A 18 32.12 -4.71 3.19
C GLY A 18 30.95 -5.36 2.47
N ALA A 19 30.14 -4.51 1.81
CA ALA A 19 29.44 -4.79 0.54
C ALA A 19 27.93 -5.12 0.50
N ASP A 20 27.13 -4.94 1.56
CA ASP A 20 25.66 -5.14 1.45
C ASP A 20 24.79 -3.92 1.87
N THR A 21 25.37 -2.81 2.33
CA THR A 21 24.59 -1.63 2.80
C THR A 21 23.98 -0.81 1.64
N GLU A 22 24.22 -1.17 0.38
CA GLU A 22 23.79 -0.38 -0.78
C GLU A 22 22.41 -0.76 -1.37
N MET A 23 21.56 -1.55 -0.69
CA MET A 23 20.34 -2.11 -1.34
C MET A 23 19.01 -2.03 -0.59
N VAL A 24 18.76 -1.05 0.28
CA VAL A 24 17.46 -0.97 0.99
C VAL A 24 16.53 0.13 0.45
N LEU A 25 17.01 1.12 -0.30
CA LEU A 25 16.24 2.34 -0.60
C LEU A 25 15.46 2.36 -1.93
N ASP A 26 15.41 1.27 -2.70
CA ASP A 26 14.60 1.21 -3.94
C ASP A 26 13.75 -0.07 -4.04
N ARG A 27 13.28 -0.58 -2.89
CA ARG A 27 12.23 -1.62 -2.89
C ARG A 27 10.88 -0.91 -2.99
N MET A 28 10.33 -0.82 -4.20
CA MET A 28 8.95 -0.37 -4.39
C MET A 28 8.02 -1.13 -3.43
N ALA A 29 7.18 -0.38 -2.72
CA ALA A 29 6.24 -0.94 -1.77
C ALA A 29 5.34 -2.01 -2.44
N PRO A 30 5.02 -3.12 -1.76
CA PRO A 30 4.30 -4.25 -2.35
C PRO A 30 2.92 -3.84 -2.88
N HIS A 31 2.67 -4.13 -4.14
CA HIS A 31 1.45 -3.79 -4.86
C HIS A 31 1.11 -4.86 -5.90
N ASN A 32 -0.17 -4.94 -6.27
CA ASN A 32 -0.64 -5.78 -7.38
C ASN A 32 -1.80 -5.10 -8.09
N PHE A 33 -1.47 -4.25 -9.06
CA PHE A 33 -2.46 -3.49 -9.83
C PHE A 33 -3.40 -4.39 -10.64
N GLU A 34 -2.95 -5.58 -11.04
CA GLU A 34 -3.78 -6.55 -11.76
C GLU A 34 -4.88 -7.11 -10.85
N ALA A 35 -4.56 -7.44 -9.60
CA ALA A 35 -5.52 -7.89 -8.60
C ALA A 35 -6.53 -6.78 -8.25
N GLU A 36 -6.07 -5.53 -8.11
CA GLU A 36 -6.95 -4.38 -7.88
C GLU A 36 -7.91 -4.15 -9.06
N ALA A 37 -7.40 -4.16 -10.30
CA ALA A 37 -8.21 -4.02 -11.49
C ALA A 37 -9.21 -5.18 -11.66
N ALA A 38 -8.78 -6.42 -11.36
CA ALA A 38 -9.65 -7.58 -11.36
C ALA A 38 -10.75 -7.45 -10.31
N LEU A 39 -10.44 -7.03 -9.09
CA LEU A 39 -11.45 -6.79 -8.06
C LEU A 39 -12.49 -5.75 -8.50
N LEU A 40 -12.04 -4.61 -9.03
CA LEU A 40 -12.93 -3.56 -9.51
C LEU A 40 -13.79 -4.04 -10.68
N GLY A 41 -13.21 -4.74 -11.65
CA GLY A 41 -13.95 -5.36 -12.74
C GLY A 41 -15.04 -6.32 -12.23
N ALA A 42 -14.77 -7.06 -11.15
CA ALA A 42 -15.73 -7.97 -10.54
C ALA A 42 -16.93 -7.19 -9.97
N ILE A 43 -16.64 -6.10 -9.25
CA ILE A 43 -17.63 -5.22 -8.63
C ILE A 43 -18.50 -4.54 -9.70
N LEU A 44 -17.89 -4.06 -10.79
CA LEU A 44 -18.60 -3.38 -11.89
C LEU A 44 -19.54 -4.32 -12.66
N ASN A 45 -19.18 -5.60 -12.77
CA ASN A 45 -20.01 -6.61 -13.42
C ASN A 45 -21.07 -7.20 -12.48
N ASN A 46 -20.74 -7.36 -11.20
CA ASN A 46 -21.64 -7.90 -10.18
C ASN A 46 -21.46 -7.14 -8.87
N ASN A 47 -22.38 -6.22 -8.56
CA ASN A 47 -22.30 -5.42 -7.34
C ASN A 47 -22.37 -6.25 -6.05
N ALA A 48 -22.87 -7.50 -6.08
CA ALA A 48 -22.78 -8.39 -4.92
C ALA A 48 -21.33 -8.77 -4.56
N ALA A 49 -20.37 -8.59 -5.47
CA ALA A 49 -18.95 -8.73 -5.16
C ALA A 49 -18.48 -7.67 -4.17
N TYR A 50 -19.04 -6.46 -4.20
CA TYR A 50 -18.70 -5.38 -3.27
C TYR A 50 -19.05 -5.77 -1.83
N GLU A 51 -20.26 -6.29 -1.59
CA GLU A 51 -20.71 -6.71 -0.26
C GLU A 51 -19.81 -7.78 0.37
N ARG A 52 -19.13 -8.60 -0.44
CA ARG A 52 -18.22 -9.64 0.06
C ARG A 52 -16.87 -9.10 0.54
N VAL A 53 -16.50 -7.90 0.09
CA VAL A 53 -15.18 -7.31 0.36
C VAL A 53 -15.25 -6.01 1.16
N SER A 54 -16.41 -5.35 1.20
CA SER A 54 -16.61 -4.07 1.90
C SER A 54 -16.30 -4.13 3.40
N ASP A 55 -16.40 -5.31 4.01
CA ASP A 55 -16.10 -5.50 5.44
C ASP A 55 -14.58 -5.47 5.74
N ILE A 56 -13.75 -5.77 4.74
CA ILE A 56 -12.29 -5.90 4.91
C ILE A 56 -11.50 -4.85 4.12
N LEU A 57 -12.10 -4.25 3.09
CA LEU A 57 -11.45 -3.30 2.21
C LEU A 57 -12.00 -1.89 2.36
N ARG A 58 -11.08 -0.93 2.41
CA ARG A 58 -11.35 0.50 2.34
C ARG A 58 -10.62 1.10 1.14
N PRO A 59 -11.05 2.28 0.63
CA PRO A 59 -10.39 2.94 -0.50
C PRO A 59 -8.87 3.12 -0.34
N GLU A 60 -8.40 3.34 0.89
CA GLU A 60 -7.00 3.60 1.23
C GLU A 60 -6.13 2.33 1.12
N HIS A 61 -6.76 1.14 1.09
CA HIS A 61 -6.03 -0.13 0.97
C HIS A 61 -5.53 -0.39 -0.46
N PHE A 62 -5.99 0.37 -1.46
CA PHE A 62 -5.50 0.27 -2.83
C PHE A 62 -4.16 0.98 -2.98
N ALA A 63 -3.22 0.36 -3.69
CA ALA A 63 -1.94 0.99 -4.02
C ALA A 63 -2.11 2.07 -5.10
N ASP A 64 -3.01 1.85 -6.08
CA ASP A 64 -3.38 2.88 -7.04
C ASP A 64 -4.52 3.74 -6.49
N GLY A 65 -4.26 5.02 -6.24
CA GLY A 65 -5.27 5.96 -5.75
C GLY A 65 -6.48 6.11 -6.69
N ARG A 66 -6.32 5.82 -7.99
CA ARG A 66 -7.44 5.77 -8.95
C ARG A 66 -8.37 4.61 -8.64
N HIS A 67 -7.81 3.45 -8.31
CA HIS A 67 -8.60 2.28 -7.93
C HIS A 67 -9.34 2.50 -6.62
N GLY A 68 -8.68 3.09 -5.62
CA GLY A 68 -9.31 3.48 -4.35
C GLY A 68 -10.53 4.38 -4.57
N ARG A 69 -10.40 5.42 -5.42
CA ARG A 69 -11.53 6.29 -5.79
C ARG A 69 -12.66 5.57 -6.50
N ILE A 70 -12.36 4.66 -7.41
CA ILE A 70 -13.37 3.85 -8.10
C ILE A 70 -14.12 2.96 -7.09
N PHE A 71 -13.40 2.33 -6.17
CA PHE A 71 -13.98 1.52 -5.10
C PHE A 71 -14.91 2.34 -4.20
N GLU A 72 -14.46 3.52 -3.78
CA GLU A 72 -15.25 4.46 -2.98
C GLU A 72 -16.56 4.87 -3.69
N ALA A 73 -16.46 5.24 -4.97
CA ALA A 73 -17.62 5.61 -5.77
C ALA A 73 -18.59 4.43 -5.97
N CYS A 74 -18.08 3.21 -6.13
CA CYS A 74 -18.91 2.00 -6.17
C CYS A 74 -19.70 1.84 -4.87
N GLY A 75 -19.04 1.97 -3.71
CA GLY A 75 -19.70 1.92 -2.40
C GLY A 75 -20.81 2.96 -2.27
N LYS A 76 -20.52 4.23 -2.57
CA LYS A 76 -21.49 5.32 -2.50
C LYS A 76 -22.72 5.09 -3.39
N LEU A 77 -22.54 4.53 -4.59
CA LEU A 77 -23.66 4.20 -5.48
C LEU A 77 -24.48 3.03 -4.92
N ILE A 78 -23.82 1.95 -4.50
CA ILE A 78 -24.47 0.74 -3.98
C ILE A 78 -25.26 1.02 -2.71
N GLU A 79 -24.68 1.78 -1.77
CA GLU A 79 -25.35 2.20 -0.52
C GLU A 79 -26.60 3.06 -0.77
N ARG A 80 -26.63 3.81 -1.87
CA ARG A 80 -27.80 4.59 -2.33
C ARG A 80 -28.83 3.74 -3.09
N GLY A 81 -28.62 2.43 -3.18
CA GLY A 81 -29.46 1.51 -3.95
C GLY A 81 -29.30 1.65 -5.46
N GLN A 82 -28.21 2.25 -5.94
CA GLN A 82 -27.91 2.42 -7.36
C GLN A 82 -26.91 1.35 -7.82
N LEU A 83 -27.03 0.95 -9.09
CA LEU A 83 -26.07 0.03 -9.69
C LEU A 83 -24.74 0.75 -9.93
N ALA A 84 -23.64 0.16 -9.47
CA ALA A 84 -22.29 0.62 -9.80
C ALA A 84 -21.80 -0.08 -11.07
N ASN A 85 -21.70 0.67 -12.17
CA ASN A 85 -21.20 0.16 -13.44
C ASN A 85 -20.49 1.30 -14.21
N PRO A 86 -19.83 1.04 -15.35
CA PRO A 86 -19.09 2.08 -16.06
C PRO A 86 -19.94 3.30 -16.46
N VAL A 87 -21.23 3.10 -16.75
CA VAL A 87 -22.15 4.17 -17.14
C VAL A 87 -22.52 5.05 -15.93
N THR A 88 -22.89 4.44 -14.80
CA THR A 88 -23.27 5.18 -13.60
C THR A 88 -22.07 5.85 -12.94
N LEU A 89 -20.91 5.20 -12.93
CA LEU A 89 -19.67 5.80 -12.45
C LEU A 89 -19.24 6.99 -13.32
N LYS A 90 -19.34 6.87 -14.65
CA LYS A 90 -19.08 8.01 -15.53
C LYS A 90 -19.99 9.20 -15.22
N ALA A 91 -21.26 8.96 -14.90
CA ALA A 91 -22.19 10.02 -14.51
C ALA A 91 -21.83 10.60 -13.12
N TYR A 92 -21.45 9.75 -12.17
CA TYR A 92 -20.98 10.12 -10.84
C TYR A 92 -19.75 11.04 -10.92
N PHE A 93 -18.70 10.62 -11.63
CA PHE A 93 -17.47 11.40 -11.82
C PHE A 93 -17.63 12.57 -12.80
N LYS A 94 -18.73 12.70 -13.53
CA LYS A 94 -19.00 13.93 -14.29
C LYS A 94 -19.41 15.09 -13.39
N GLN A 95 -19.97 14.79 -12.22
CA GLN A 95 -20.39 15.79 -11.24
C GLN A 95 -19.23 16.21 -10.32
N ASP A 96 -18.16 15.42 -10.32
CA ASP A 96 -17.02 15.50 -9.43
C ASP A 96 -15.79 15.58 -10.37
N GLU A 97 -15.26 16.78 -10.67
CA GLU A 97 -14.34 17.14 -11.79
C GLU A 97 -13.11 16.22 -12.05
N HIS A 98 -12.92 15.21 -11.21
CA HIS A 98 -11.87 14.21 -11.15
C HIS A 98 -12.01 13.04 -12.16
N LEU A 99 -12.95 13.05 -13.10
CA LEU A 99 -13.07 11.98 -14.14
C LEU A 99 -11.79 11.86 -14.98
N ALA A 100 -11.08 12.96 -15.22
CA ALA A 100 -9.82 12.96 -15.96
C ALA A 100 -8.71 12.23 -15.18
N GLU A 101 -8.71 12.32 -13.84
CA GLU A 101 -7.69 11.75 -12.97
C GLU A 101 -7.76 10.22 -12.90
N ILE A 102 -8.94 9.64 -13.13
CA ILE A 102 -9.13 8.18 -13.13
C ILE A 102 -8.90 7.53 -14.51
N GLY A 103 -8.39 8.25 -15.51
CA GLY A 103 -8.19 7.73 -16.87
C GLY A 103 -9.44 7.79 -17.76
N GLY A 104 -10.50 8.45 -17.30
CA GLY A 104 -11.72 8.71 -18.06
C GLY A 104 -12.63 7.50 -18.26
N ALA A 105 -13.66 7.70 -19.08
CA ALA A 105 -14.71 6.69 -19.30
C ALA A 105 -14.20 5.40 -19.99
N GLN A 106 -13.10 5.50 -20.74
CA GLN A 106 -12.51 4.35 -21.43
C GLN A 106 -11.92 3.35 -20.43
N TYR A 107 -11.22 3.86 -19.40
CA TYR A 107 -10.62 3.01 -18.38
C TYR A 107 -11.66 2.22 -17.58
N LEU A 108 -12.78 2.85 -17.23
CA LEU A 108 -13.91 2.15 -16.57
C LEU A 108 -14.48 1.02 -17.45
N ALA A 109 -14.53 1.21 -18.76
CA ALA A 109 -14.97 0.18 -19.69
C ALA A 109 -13.95 -0.97 -19.80
N GLU A 110 -12.66 -0.66 -19.78
CA GLU A 110 -11.57 -1.65 -19.78
C GLU A 110 -11.63 -2.53 -18.52
N LEU A 111 -11.81 -1.93 -17.34
CA LEU A 111 -11.99 -2.67 -16.08
C LEU A 111 -13.17 -3.64 -16.14
N SER A 112 -14.32 -3.19 -16.66
CA SER A 112 -15.53 -4.02 -16.76
C SER A 112 -15.41 -5.15 -17.78
N ASN A 113 -14.59 -5.00 -18.83
CA ASN A 113 -14.45 -6.03 -19.87
C ASN A 113 -13.52 -7.18 -19.47
N ASN A 114 -12.82 -7.09 -18.33
CA ASN A 114 -11.94 -8.15 -17.87
C ASN A 114 -12.75 -9.29 -17.22
N LEU A 115 -13.11 -10.30 -18.02
CA LEU A 115 -14.03 -11.40 -17.69
C LEU A 115 -13.53 -12.34 -16.58
N VAL A 116 -12.24 -12.35 -16.25
CA VAL A 116 -11.66 -13.24 -15.22
C VAL A 116 -12.04 -12.80 -13.79
N SER A 117 -12.49 -11.56 -13.64
CA SER A 117 -12.71 -10.88 -12.37
C SER A 117 -13.81 -11.45 -11.46
N VAL A 118 -14.92 -11.94 -12.03
CA VAL A 118 -16.17 -12.17 -11.27
C VAL A 118 -16.09 -13.33 -10.28
N ILE A 119 -15.25 -14.35 -10.53
CA ILE A 119 -15.22 -15.57 -9.72
C ILE A 119 -14.44 -15.38 -8.41
N ASN A 120 -13.41 -14.54 -8.41
CA ASN A 120 -12.40 -14.50 -7.35
C ASN A 120 -12.37 -13.19 -6.55
N ALA A 121 -13.44 -12.40 -6.56
CA ALA A 121 -13.48 -11.08 -5.90
C ALA A 121 -13.00 -11.12 -4.43
N SER A 122 -13.44 -12.12 -3.66
CA SER A 122 -13.01 -12.27 -2.26
C SER A 122 -11.52 -12.53 -2.10
N ASP A 123 -10.92 -13.30 -3.00
CA ASP A 123 -9.50 -13.64 -2.94
C ASP A 123 -8.63 -12.46 -3.38
N TYR A 124 -9.05 -11.74 -4.43
CA TYR A 124 -8.42 -10.48 -4.80
C TYR A 124 -8.55 -9.44 -3.68
N GLY A 125 -9.70 -9.36 -3.02
CA GLY A 125 -9.89 -8.45 -1.89
C GLY A 125 -8.93 -8.72 -0.73
N LYS A 126 -8.74 -10.00 -0.36
CA LYS A 126 -7.75 -10.41 0.64
C LYS A 126 -6.33 -10.12 0.21
N LEU A 127 -6.00 -10.34 -1.07
CA LEU A 127 -4.67 -10.05 -1.60
C LEU A 127 -4.35 -8.56 -1.54
N VAL A 128 -5.28 -7.69 -1.96
CA VAL A 128 -5.12 -6.23 -1.87
C VAL A 128 -4.90 -5.81 -0.42
N TYR A 129 -5.67 -6.39 0.51
CA TYR A 129 -5.52 -6.11 1.94
C TYR A 129 -4.19 -6.60 2.52
N ASP A 130 -3.72 -7.81 2.18
CA ASP A 130 -2.41 -8.31 2.62
C ASP A 130 -1.27 -7.41 2.12
N LEU A 131 -1.35 -6.97 0.86
CA LEU A 131 -0.37 -6.05 0.30
C LEU A 131 -0.40 -4.69 1.01
N TYR A 132 -1.59 -4.16 1.34
CA TYR A 132 -1.73 -2.95 2.15
C TYR A 132 -1.05 -3.08 3.52
N LEU A 133 -1.33 -4.17 4.26
CA LEU A 133 -0.70 -4.40 5.56
C LEU A 133 0.83 -4.45 5.47
N ARG A 134 1.38 -5.02 4.39
CA ARG A 134 2.82 -5.02 4.16
C ARG A 134 3.38 -3.62 3.91
N ARG A 135 2.62 -2.74 3.23
CA ARG A 135 3.03 -1.33 3.04
C ARG A 135 3.05 -0.59 4.36
N GLU A 136 2.01 -0.76 5.19
CA GLU A 136 1.96 -0.17 6.54
C GLU A 136 3.12 -0.65 7.43
N LEU A 137 3.47 -1.93 7.35
CA LEU A 137 4.62 -2.47 8.10
C LEU A 137 5.95 -1.89 7.64
N ILE A 138 6.11 -1.62 6.34
CA ILE A 138 7.30 -0.97 5.80
C ILE A 138 7.37 0.48 6.30
N GLU A 139 6.27 1.22 6.19
CA GLU A 139 6.18 2.61 6.64
C GLU A 139 6.47 2.75 8.13
N LEU A 140 5.87 1.90 8.98
CA LEU A 140 6.16 1.85 10.40
C LEU A 140 7.64 1.51 10.68
N GLY A 141 8.22 0.58 9.91
CA GLY A 141 9.63 0.23 10.03
C GLY A 141 10.55 1.40 9.70
N GLU A 142 10.23 2.16 8.65
CA GLU A 142 10.94 3.39 8.27
C GLU A 142 10.80 4.47 9.33
N GLU A 143 9.61 4.67 9.89
CA GLU A 143 9.36 5.62 10.99
C GLU A 143 10.21 5.29 12.22
N VAL A 144 10.23 4.02 12.65
CA VAL A 144 11.03 3.57 13.80
C VAL A 144 12.53 3.76 13.56
N VAL A 145 13.01 3.48 12.35
CA VAL A 145 14.43 3.70 11.99
C VAL A 145 14.75 5.20 12.00
N ASN A 146 13.87 6.02 11.42
CA ASN A 146 14.04 7.47 11.37
C ASN A 146 14.04 8.08 12.79
N GLU A 147 13.14 7.63 13.67
CA GLU A 147 13.09 8.04 15.08
C GLU A 147 14.40 7.68 15.81
N ALA A 148 14.93 6.46 15.60
CA ALA A 148 16.19 6.05 16.21
C ALA A 148 17.41 6.87 15.74
N TYR A 149 17.37 7.41 14.51
CA TYR A 149 18.39 8.33 14.00
C TYR A 149 18.20 9.78 14.48
N GLN A 150 16.98 10.17 14.88
CA GLN A 150 16.71 11.46 15.54
C GLN A 150 17.23 11.45 16.99
N TYR A 151 18.53 11.28 17.15
CA TYR A 151 19.21 11.53 18.40
C TYR A 151 19.16 13.03 18.69
N GLU A 152 18.43 13.43 19.74
CA GLU A 152 18.48 14.79 20.29
C GLU A 152 19.90 15.09 20.79
N LEU A 153 20.70 15.75 19.97
CA LEU A 153 21.97 16.38 20.37
C LEU A 153 21.78 17.59 21.29
N ASP A 154 20.54 17.97 21.62
CA ASP A 154 20.21 19.22 22.32
C ASP A 154 19.67 19.04 23.75
N THR A 155 19.78 17.85 24.34
CA THR A 155 19.77 17.76 25.81
C THR A 155 21.19 17.95 26.32
N ASP A 156 21.64 19.20 26.26
CA ASP A 156 22.91 19.62 26.88
C ASP A 156 22.85 19.25 28.37
N ALA A 157 23.69 18.29 28.78
CA ALA A 157 23.80 17.81 30.17
C ALA A 157 24.18 18.93 31.16
N THR A 158 24.49 20.12 30.65
CA THR A 158 24.88 21.31 31.40
C THR A 158 23.71 22.09 32.00
N ASN A 159 22.44 21.83 31.62
CA ASN A 159 21.26 22.54 32.17
C ASN A 159 20.57 21.84 33.36
N GLN A 160 21.17 20.80 33.95
CA GLN A 160 20.62 20.07 35.12
C GLN A 160 21.40 20.27 36.43
N ILE A 161 22.42 21.12 36.47
CA ILE A 161 23.08 21.49 37.72
C ILE A 161 23.07 23.02 37.86
N GLU A 162 22.46 23.42 38.97
CA GLU A 162 22.42 24.76 39.56
C GLU A 162 23.77 25.50 39.54
#